data_AF-A0A6M4WYB4-F1
#
_entry.id   AF-A0A6M4WYB4-F1
#
_cell.length_a   1.000
_cell.length_b   1.000
_cell.length_c   1.000
_cell.angle_alpha   90.00
_cell.angle_beta   90.00
_cell.angle_gamma   90.00
#
_symmetry.space_group_name_H-M   'P 1'
#
loop_
_entity.id
_entity.type
_entity.pdbx_description
1 polymer ?
#
loop_
_entity_poly.entity_id
_entity_poly.type
_entity_poly.pdbx_seq_one_letter_code
_entity_poly.pdbx_strand_id
1 'polypeptide(L)' 'MAQQPIPADLGPRAYAAYGEATGGLTHDGRRMPAWENLGEQVQMAWTVAARAIWDSAQDGGAR' A
#
# COMPACT_ATOMS: atom_id res chain seq x y z
N MET A 1 -9.31 0.36 24.77
CA MET A 1 -8.11 0.83 24.05
C MET A 1 -8.59 1.54 22.80
N ALA A 2 -8.09 2.74 22.49
CA ALA A 2 -8.49 3.46 21.28
C ALA A 2 -7.84 2.78 20.06
N GLN A 3 -8.63 2.22 19.15
CA GLN A 3 -8.11 1.85 17.83
C GLN A 3 -7.52 3.11 17.20
N GLN A 4 -6.24 3.11 16.85
CA GLN A 4 -5.67 4.18 16.04
C GLN A 4 -6.39 4.20 14.68
N PRO A 5 -6.74 5.39 14.17
CA PRO A 5 -7.42 5.49 12.88
C PRO A 5 -6.53 4.90 11.78
N ILE A 6 -7.15 4.15 10.87
CA ILE A 6 -6.46 3.61 9.69
C ILE A 6 -5.90 4.81 8.91
N PRO A 7 -4.58 4.86 8.63
CA PRO A 7 -4.02 5.94 7.82
C PRO A 7 -4.66 5.93 6.42
N ALA A 8 -5.13 7.09 5.98
CA ALA A 8 -5.78 7.22 4.67
C ALA A 8 -4.80 6.97 3.49
N ASP A 9 -3.50 7.03 3.75
CA ASP A 9 -2.43 6.94 2.75
C ASP A 9 -1.71 5.57 2.73
N LEU A 10 -2.29 4.53 3.33
CA LEU A 10 -1.71 3.18 3.32
C LEU A 10 -1.46 2.64 1.90
N GLY A 11 -2.41 2.81 0.98
CA GLY A 11 -2.26 2.41 -0.44
C GLY A 11 -1.08 3.12 -1.13
N PRO A 12 -1.05 4.46 -1.16
CA PRO A 12 0.07 5.23 -1.71
C PRO A 12 1.42 4.85 -1.10
N ARG A 13 1.50 4.66 0.22
CA ARG A 13 2.75 4.26 0.90
C ARG A 13 3.22 2.87 0.47
N ALA A 14 2.32 1.90 0.40
CA ALA A 14 2.67 0.55 -0.03
C ALA A 14 3.11 0.54 -1.51
N TYR A 15 2.46 1.33 -2.36
CA TYR A 15 2.85 1.49 -3.76
C TYR A 15 4.22 2.14 -3.91
N ALA A 16 4.50 3.19 -3.13
CA ALA A 16 5.80 3.84 -3.11
C ALA A 16 6.90 2.88 -2.64
N ALA A 17 6.67 2.11 -1.58
CA ALA A 17 7.60 1.11 -1.08
C ALA A 17 7.89 0.01 -2.12
N TYR A 18 6.87 -0.45 -2.86
CA TYR A 18 7.08 -1.34 -4.00
C TYR A 18 7.99 -0.70 -5.05
N GLY A 19 7.76 0.57 -5.38
CA GLY A 19 8.62 1.30 -6.31
C GLY A 19 10.06 1.44 -5.83
N GLU A 20 10.30 1.72 -4.57
CA GLU A 20 11.66 1.74 -4.01
C GLU A 20 12.34 0.37 -4.16
N ALA A 21 11.61 -0.73 -3.89
CA ALA A 21 12.13 -2.08 -3.99
C ALA A 21 12.44 -2.52 -5.44
N THR A 22 11.71 -2.00 -6.43
CA THR A 22 11.90 -2.37 -7.84
C THR A 22 12.70 -1.36 -8.66
N GLY A 23 13.20 -0.28 -8.05
CA GLY A 23 13.82 0.83 -8.78
C GLY A 23 12.82 1.65 -9.59
N GLY A 24 11.54 1.61 -9.22
CA GLY A 24 10.42 2.29 -9.87
C GLY A 24 10.00 1.59 -11.16
N LEU A 25 10.14 0.27 -11.22
CA LEU A 25 9.72 -0.56 -12.33
C LEU A 25 8.58 -1.48 -11.93
N THR A 26 7.65 -1.71 -12.85
CA THR A 26 6.62 -2.74 -12.71
C THR A 26 7.21 -4.12 -12.96
N HIS A 27 6.45 -5.17 -12.64
CA HIS A 27 6.88 -6.56 -12.80
C HIS A 27 7.27 -6.95 -14.25
N ASP A 28 6.76 -6.22 -15.25
CA ASP A 28 7.07 -6.39 -16.68
C ASP A 28 8.19 -5.44 -17.18
N GLY A 29 8.88 -4.77 -16.25
CA GLY A 29 10.04 -3.90 -16.55
C GLY A 29 9.67 -2.51 -17.07
N ARG A 30 8.39 -2.12 -17.07
CA ARG A 30 7.97 -0.77 -17.45
C ARG A 30 8.15 0.20 -16.29
N ARG A 31 8.25 1.50 -16.60
CA ARG A 31 8.28 2.53 -15.55
C ARG A 31 6.95 2.55 -14.81
N MET A 32 7.01 2.59 -13.49
CA MET A 32 5.81 2.78 -12.67
C MET A 32 5.19 4.16 -12.93
N PRO A 33 3.87 4.23 -13.17
CA PRO A 33 3.17 5.51 -13.19
C PRO A 33 3.16 6.16 -11.80
N ALA A 34 2.91 7.46 -11.76
CA ALA A 34 2.55 8.13 -10.51
C ALA A 34 1.26 7.55 -9.94
N TRP A 35 1.09 7.62 -8.62
CA TRP A 35 -0.08 7.07 -7.93
C TRP A 35 -1.39 7.61 -8.50
N GLU A 36 -1.47 8.91 -8.76
CA GLU A 36 -2.65 9.61 -9.27
C GLU A 36 -3.00 9.19 -10.71
N ASN A 37 -2.02 8.65 -11.44
CA ASN A 37 -2.18 8.16 -12.81
C ASN A 37 -2.60 6.68 -12.85
N LEU A 38 -2.66 6.00 -11.70
CA LEU A 38 -3.23 4.66 -11.63
C LEU A 38 -4.75 4.74 -11.80
N GLY A 39 -5.34 3.77 -12.50
CA GLY A 39 -6.78 3.59 -12.49
C GLY A 39 -7.31 3.26 -11.09
N GLU A 40 -8.55 3.69 -10.79
CA GLU A 40 -9.19 3.54 -9.47
C GLU A 40 -9.12 2.10 -8.94
N GLN A 41 -9.30 1.12 -9.81
CA GLN A 41 -9.25 -0.31 -9.43
C GLN A 41 -7.87 -0.71 -8.86
N VAL A 42 -6.78 -0.18 -9.43
CA VAL A 42 -5.42 -0.48 -8.99
C VAL A 42 -5.13 0.25 -7.68
N GLN A 43 -5.55 1.52 -7.55
CA GLN A 43 -5.44 2.27 -6.29
C GLN A 43 -6.18 1.56 -5.15
N MET A 44 -7.39 1.08 -5.41
CA MET A 44 -8.19 0.32 -4.46
C MET A 44 -7.48 -0.98 -4.05
N ALA A 45 -6.94 -1.75 -5.00
CA ALA A 45 -6.25 -3.00 -4.72
C ALA A 45 -5.06 -2.80 -3.77
N TRP A 46 -4.22 -1.80 -4.03
CA TRP A 46 -3.10 -1.44 -3.15
C TRP A 46 -3.56 -1.01 -1.76
N THR A 47 -4.65 -0.23 -1.70
CA THR A 47 -5.23 0.23 -0.44
C THR A 47 -5.73 -0.94 0.41
N VAL A 48 -6.45 -1.88 -0.20
CA VAL A 48 -6.95 -3.08 0.49
C VAL A 48 -5.80 -3.96 0.98
N ALA A 49 -4.79 -4.19 0.15
CA ALA A 49 -3.62 -4.98 0.53
C ALA A 49 -2.86 -4.34 1.71
N ALA A 50 -2.60 -3.03 1.64
CA ALA A 50 -1.89 -2.31 2.69
C ALA A 50 -2.69 -2.30 4.01
N ARG A 51 -4.02 -2.19 3.93
CA ARG A 51 -4.91 -2.29 5.10
C ARG A 51 -4.84 -3.66 5.76
N ALA A 52 -4.88 -4.75 4.98
CA ALA A 52 -4.80 -6.11 5.53
C ALA A 52 -3.50 -6.34 6.32
N ILE A 53 -2.37 -5.80 5.81
CA ILE A 53 -1.07 -5.87 6.50
C ILE A 53 -1.09 -5.03 7.78
N TRP A 54 -1.64 -3.81 7.72
CA TRP A 54 -1.79 -2.94 8.88
C TRP A 54 -2.60 -3.61 9.99
N ASP A 55 -3.78 -4.14 9.65
CA ASP A 55 -4.65 -4.82 10.61
C ASP A 55 -3.92 -6.02 11.25
N SER A 56 -3.21 -6.83 10.44
CA SER A 56 -2.41 -7.94 10.94
C SER A 56 -1.27 -7.51 11.89
N ALA A 57 -0.65 -6.36 11.65
CA ALA A 57 0.41 -5.84 12.53
C ALA A 57 -0.15 -5.38 13.88
N GLN A 58 -1.37 -4.86 13.90
CA GLN A 58 -2.05 -4.43 15.13
C GLN A 58 -2.54 -5.63 15.96
N ASP A 59 -3.00 -6.70 15.30
CA ASP A 59 -3.43 -7.94 15.95
C ASP A 59 -2.26 -8.71 16.61
N GLY A 60 -1.06 -8.60 16.04
CA GLY A 60 0.17 -9.20 16.59
C GLY A 60 0.70 -8.53 17.86
N GLY A 61 0.25 -7.30 18.19
CA GLY A 61 0.64 -6.57 19.40
C GLY A 61 -0.13 -6.98 20.67
N ALA A 62 -1.05 -7.95 20.57
CA ALA A 62 -1.91 -8.39 21.67
C ALA A 62 -1.50 -9.75 22.29
N ARG A 63 -0.29 -10.24 22.04
CA ARG A 63 0.24 -11.48 22.67
C ARG A 63 1.31 -11.20 23.71
#